data_AF-A0A7V2APV9-F1
#
_entry.id   AF-A0A7V2APV9-F1
#
_cell.length_a   1.000
_cell.length_b   1.000
_cell.length_c   1.000
_cell.angle_alpha   90.00
_cell.angle_beta   90.00
_cell.angle_gamma   90.00
#
_symmetry.space_group_name_H-M   'P 1'
#
loop_
_entity.id
_entity.type
_entity.pdbx_description
1 polymer ?
#
loop_
_entity_poly.entity_id
_entity_poly.type
_entity_poly.pdbx_seq_one_letter_code
_entity_poly.pdbx_strand_id
1 'polypeptide(L)' 'MLLNGVKIAFALTGSYCVFDKVIPQIEVLVKEGAEVYPV' A
#
# COMPACT_ATOMS: atom_id res chain seq x y z
N MET A 1 7.63 12.24 3.82
CA MET A 1 7.39 12.63 2.41
C MET A 1 8.45 12.04 1.45
N LEU A 2 8.97 10.84 1.70
CA LEU A 2 9.97 10.19 0.84
C LEU A 2 9.40 9.77 -0.52
N LEU A 3 8.10 9.45 -0.56
CA LEU A 3 7.44 8.80 -1.71
C LEU A 3 6.51 9.75 -2.47
N ASN A 4 6.65 11.06 -2.27
CA ASN A 4 5.77 12.05 -2.86
C ASN A 4 5.77 11.98 -4.39
N GLY A 5 4.60 11.82 -5.00
CA GLY A 5 4.42 11.71 -6.46
C GLY A 5 4.83 10.35 -7.06
N VAL A 6 5.19 9.37 -6.23
CA VAL A 6 5.45 7.99 -6.68
C VAL A 6 4.12 7.24 -6.79
N LYS A 7 3.90 6.58 -7.93
CA LYS A 7 2.72 5.74 -8.18
C LYS A 7 3.07 4.27 -7.96
N ILE A 8 2.33 3.59 -7.08
CA ILE A 8 2.61 2.22 -6.65
C ILE A 8 1.39 1.35 -6.96
N ALA A 9 1.57 0.28 -7.73
CA ALA A 9 0.60 -0.81 -7.81
C ALA A 9 0.88 -1.81 -6.67
N PHE A 10 -0.08 -2.03 -5.78
CA PHE A 10 0.06 -2.90 -4.61
C PHE A 10 -0.76 -4.17 -4.81
N ALA A 11 -0.09 -5.24 -5.25
CA ALA A 11 -0.72 -6.52 -5.50
C ALA A 11 -0.98 -7.30 -4.20
N LEU A 12 -2.23 -7.73 -3.99
CA LEU A 12 -2.63 -8.55 -2.85
C LEU A 12 -2.86 -9.99 -3.31
N THR A 13 -2.13 -10.93 -2.73
CA THR A 13 -2.27 -12.36 -3.05
C THR A 13 -2.43 -13.20 -1.79
N GLY A 14 -2.98 -14.40 -1.94
CA GLY A 14 -3.30 -15.29 -0.82
C GLY A 14 -4.72 -15.14 -0.30
N SER A 15 -4.97 -15.66 0.90
CA SER A 15 -6.29 -15.63 1.52
C SER A 15 -6.57 -14.27 2.17
N TYR A 16 -7.82 -13.79 2.06
CA TYR A 16 -8.23 -12.50 2.62
C TYR A 16 -7.91 -12.34 4.12
N CYS A 17 -7.95 -13.44 4.89
CA CYS A 17 -7.74 -13.44 6.33
C CYS A 17 -6.34 -13.03 6.80
N VAL A 18 -5.39 -12.76 5.89
CA VAL A 18 -4.06 -12.23 6.23
C VAL A 18 -3.83 -10.79 5.79
N PHE A 19 -4.81 -10.15 5.14
CA PHE A 19 -4.64 -8.80 4.58
C PHE A 19 -4.58 -7.71 5.65
N ASP A 20 -5.13 -7.97 6.84
CA ASP A 20 -5.01 -7.13 8.03
C ASP A 20 -3.55 -6.81 8.38
N LYS A 21 -2.61 -7.69 8.03
CA LYS A 21 -1.18 -7.48 8.26
C LYS A 21 -0.53 -6.48 7.31
N VAL A 22 -1.06 -6.32 6.09
CA VAL A 22 -0.44 -5.50 5.03
C VAL A 22 -1.14 -4.17 4.81
N ILE A 23 -2.44 -4.07 5.10
CA ILE A 23 -3.19 -2.81 4.99
C ILE A 23 -2.55 -1.66 5.79
N PRO A 24 -2.07 -1.86 7.04
CA PRO A 24 -1.39 -0.80 7.78
C PRO A 24 -0.10 -0.31 7.11
N GLN A 25 0.57 -1.17 6.33
CA GLN A 25 1.77 -0.77 5.58
C GLN A 25 1.41 0.12 4.39
N ILE A 26 0.25 -0.13 3.75
CA ILE A 26 -0.26 0.74 2.68
C ILE A 26 -0.51 2.16 3.22
N GLU A 27 -1.03 2.30 4.45
CA GLU A 27 -1.21 3.61 5.07
C GLU A 27 0.11 4.38 5.26
N VAL A 28 1.20 3.68 5.59
CA VAL A 28 2.53 4.28 5.72
C VAL A 28 3.00 4.83 4.37
N LEU A 29 2.80 4.07 3.28
CA LEU A 29 3.15 4.51 1.92
C LEU A 29 2.39 5.79 1.53
N VAL A 30 1.09 5.83 1.81
CA VAL A 30 0.24 7.00 1.52
C VAL A 30 0.67 8.20 2.37
N LYS A 31 0.96 8.02 3.66
CA LYS A 31 1.48 9.09 4.55
C LYS A 31 2.82 9.65 4.05
N GLU A 32 3.63 8.82 3.41
CA GLU A 32 4.88 9.24 2.80
C GLU A 32 4.72 9.96 1.44
N GLY A 33 3.48 10.06 0.91
CA GLY A 33 3.13 10.81 -0.28
C GLY A 33 2.94 9.95 -1.54
N ALA A 34 2.95 8.62 -1.41
CA ALA A 34 2.72 7.73 -2.54
C ALA A 34 1.24 7.70 -2.96
N GLU A 35 0.99 7.59 -4.26
CA GLU A 35 -0.31 7.23 -4.83
C GLU A 35 -0.37 5.71 -5.00
N VAL A 36 -1.12 5.01 -4.15
CA VAL A 36 -1.20 3.54 -4.14
C VAL A 36 -2.49 3.05 -4.80
N TYR A 37 -2.36 2.10 -5.74
CA TYR A 37 -3.46 1.46 -6.45
C TYR A 37 -3.46 -0.05 -6.13
N PRO A 38 -4.54 -0.60 -5.57
CA PRO A 38 -4.63 -2.04 -5.29
C PRO A 38 -4.76 -2.84 -6.60
N VAL A 39 -4.13 -4.02 -6.63
CA VAL A 39 -4.19 -5.00 -7.74
C VAL A 39 -4.50 -6.39 -7.21
#